data_AF-A0A2H3ISI2-F1
#
_entry.id   AF-A0A2H3ISI2-F1
#
_cell.length_a   1.000
_cell.length_b   1.000
_cell.length_c   1.000
_cell.angle_alpha   90.00
_cell.angle_beta   90.00
_cell.angle_gamma   90.00
#
_symmetry.space_group_name_H-M   'P 1'
#
loop_
_entity.id
_entity.type
_entity.pdbx_description
1 polymer ?
#
loop_
_entity_poly.entity_id
_entity_poly.type
_entity_poly.pdbx_seq_one_letter_code
_entity_poly.pdbx_strand_id
1 'polypeptide(L)'
;MGDFVHFAKLPTELRLMIWHYALPKTTELPIPEFNILYPYRKGCWHRRPVSKLDVRYRFVEPEKPNLTFCFDLLKAQAHSPLFFVNYEARSAALAWYHEQNSKEKSPFDPEYGVLFIDQSSWRDFLQEPKDRIRELDIMGWQDPNIQRIAVTDDFFLGNTETVQDILDFFDPWPMILYVIANAQKGLFTNPKELHCRWQIHEFDYDKRRPLVWHQEEVKFISWGRGFADADDFLDEDEVEIEEEYEYLECPSQDLIQGLYSREIQNFEIHPAWVDRQ
;
A
#
# COMPACT_ATOMS: atom_id res chain seq x y z
N MET A 1 2.22 31.85 22.14
CA MET A 1 3.60 31.35 21.93
C MET A 1 4.32 31.47 23.27
N GLY A 2 4.08 30.50 24.15
CA GLY A 2 4.56 30.39 25.53
C GLY A 2 4.15 28.99 26.00
N ASP A 3 4.91 28.19 26.75
CA ASP A 3 6.19 28.40 27.41
C ASP A 3 7.05 27.12 27.23
N PHE A 4 8.15 27.21 26.50
CA PHE A 4 9.25 26.23 26.54
C PHE A 4 10.37 26.67 27.51
N VAL A 5 10.10 27.69 28.32
CA VAL A 5 11.09 28.40 29.15
C VAL A 5 11.65 27.51 30.26
N HIS A 6 10.85 26.57 30.74
CA HIS A 6 11.28 25.61 31.77
C HIS A 6 12.15 24.50 31.19
N PHE A 7 11.90 24.07 29.95
CA PHE A 7 12.71 23.07 29.28
C PHE A 7 14.15 23.58 29.08
N ALA A 8 14.32 24.84 28.68
CA ALA A 8 15.65 25.45 28.50
C ALA A 8 16.46 25.58 29.81
N LYS A 9 15.81 25.48 30.98
CA LYS A 9 16.47 25.52 32.30
C LYS A 9 16.99 24.16 32.76
N LEU A 10 16.66 23.08 32.05
CA LEU A 10 17.17 21.75 32.36
C LEU A 10 18.64 21.62 31.94
N PRO A 11 19.47 20.87 32.70
CA PRO A 11 20.78 20.41 32.26
C PRO A 11 20.72 19.82 30.85
N THR A 12 21.77 20.05 30.06
CA THR A 12 21.85 19.60 28.67
C THR A 12 21.63 18.09 28.53
N GLU A 13 22.15 17.31 29.47
CA GLU A 13 21.99 15.86 29.52
C GLU A 13 20.52 15.46 29.58
N LEU A 14 19.72 16.11 30.44
CA LEU A 14 18.29 15.83 30.58
C LEU A 14 17.49 16.27 29.35
N ARG A 15 17.85 17.41 28.74
CA ARG A 15 17.20 17.88 27.51
C ARG A 15 17.44 16.91 26.35
N LEU A 16 18.68 16.44 26.19
CA LEU A 16 19.03 15.44 25.18
C LEU A 16 18.33 14.10 25.44
N MET A 17 18.26 13.65 26.70
CA MET A 17 17.50 12.45 27.05
C MET A 17 16.03 12.59 26.68
N ILE A 18 15.37 13.70 27.02
CA ILE A 18 13.96 13.92 26.67
C ILE A 18 13.77 13.87 25.15
N TRP A 19 14.65 14.50 24.37
CA TRP A 19 14.58 14.40 22.91
C TRP A 19 14.76 12.98 22.40
N HIS A 20 15.69 12.21 22.98
CA HIS A 20 15.85 10.80 22.62
C HIS A 20 14.63 9.94 22.99
N TYR A 21 14.00 10.18 24.14
CA TYR A 21 12.79 9.48 24.57
C TYR A 21 11.53 9.88 23.79
N ALA A 22 11.52 11.09 23.21
CA ALA A 22 10.42 11.58 22.37
C ALA A 22 10.53 11.12 20.91
N LEU A 23 11.63 10.47 20.51
CA LEU A 23 11.74 9.84 19.21
C LEU A 23 10.88 8.58 19.15
N PRO A 24 10.33 8.23 17.97
CA PRO A 24 9.61 6.97 17.80
C PRO A 24 10.48 5.80 18.21
N LYS A 25 9.97 4.94 19.10
CA LYS A 25 10.72 3.77 19.54
C LYS A 25 10.77 2.77 18.40
N THR A 26 11.93 2.14 18.17
CA THR A 26 12.09 1.12 17.12
C THR A 26 11.17 -0.10 17.33
N THR A 27 10.62 -0.29 18.53
CA THR A 27 9.61 -1.30 18.87
C THR A 27 8.16 -0.87 18.59
N GLU A 28 7.93 0.39 18.23
CA GLU A 28 6.69 0.88 17.62
C GLU A 28 6.78 0.83 16.09
N LEU A 29 7.72 0.04 15.56
CA LEU A 29 7.49 -0.58 14.26
C LEU A 29 6.21 -1.42 14.42
N PRO A 30 5.23 -1.27 13.52
CA PRO A 30 3.99 -2.00 13.60
C PRO A 30 4.28 -3.47 13.84
N ILE A 31 3.49 -4.06 14.75
CA ILE A 31 3.38 -5.50 14.87
C ILE A 31 3.18 -6.01 13.43
N PRO A 32 3.90 -7.05 12.97
CA PRO A 32 3.81 -7.56 11.60
C PRO A 32 2.40 -8.00 11.16
N GLU A 33 1.38 -7.85 12.01
CA GLU A 33 -0.01 -8.18 11.74
C GLU A 33 -0.80 -7.05 11.05
N PHE A 34 -0.24 -5.85 10.87
CA PHE A 34 -0.99 -4.71 10.30
C PHE A 34 -0.48 -4.28 8.93
N ASN A 35 -1.40 -4.24 7.96
CA ASN A 35 -1.16 -3.72 6.62
C ASN A 35 -0.81 -2.22 6.66
N ILE A 36 0.34 -1.84 6.11
CA ILE A 36 0.84 -0.45 6.13
C ILE A 36 0.62 0.19 4.77
N LEU A 37 0.02 1.38 4.74
CA LEU A 37 -0.15 2.15 3.50
C LEU A 37 1.10 2.95 3.15
N TYR A 38 1.52 2.79 1.90
CA TYR A 38 2.57 3.59 1.30
C TYR A 38 1.99 4.39 0.12
N PRO A 39 1.99 5.73 0.17
CA PRO A 39 1.51 6.52 -0.95
C PRO A 39 2.43 6.33 -2.16
N TYR A 40 1.82 6.09 -3.33
CA TYR A 40 2.52 6.03 -4.59
C TYR A 40 3.28 7.32 -4.86
N ARG A 41 4.47 7.15 -5.42
CA ARG A 41 5.32 8.24 -5.86
C ARG A 41 5.90 7.93 -7.21
N LYS A 42 5.83 8.90 -8.12
CA LYS A 42 6.51 8.82 -9.42
C LYS A 42 8.02 8.67 -9.26
N GLY A 43 8.61 7.85 -10.12
CA GLY A 43 10.02 7.52 -10.13
C GLY A 43 10.36 6.23 -9.38
N CYS A 44 9.37 5.41 -9.01
CA CYS A 44 9.63 4.11 -8.36
C CYS A 44 9.85 2.98 -9.38
N TRP A 45 9.50 3.16 -10.64
CA TRP A 45 9.68 2.15 -11.68
C TRP A 45 11.12 2.13 -12.20
N HIS A 46 11.79 0.98 -12.06
CA HIS A 46 13.18 0.80 -12.46
C HIS A 46 13.43 -0.51 -13.17
N ARG A 47 14.46 -0.50 -14.03
CA ARG A 47 14.99 -1.71 -14.66
C ARG A 47 15.64 -2.58 -13.59
N ARG A 48 15.14 -3.80 -13.41
CA ARG A 48 15.76 -4.79 -12.53
C ARG A 48 16.06 -6.08 -13.30
N PRO A 49 17.28 -6.62 -13.21
CA PRO A 49 17.56 -7.95 -13.73
C PRO A 49 16.74 -8.98 -12.95
N VAL A 50 15.97 -9.81 -13.65
CA VAL A 50 15.31 -10.96 -13.02
C VAL A 50 16.37 -12.01 -12.73
N SER A 51 16.50 -12.40 -11.46
CA SER A 51 17.44 -13.45 -11.06
C SER A 51 16.98 -14.80 -11.60
N LYS A 52 17.93 -15.68 -12.00
CA LYS A 52 17.65 -17.08 -12.40
C LYS A 52 16.97 -17.91 -11.31
N LEU A 53 17.09 -17.48 -10.06
CA LEU A 53 16.50 -18.12 -8.89
C LEU A 53 15.09 -17.61 -8.56
N ASP A 54 14.65 -16.54 -9.23
CA ASP A 54 13.30 -16.02 -9.04
C ASP A 54 12.29 -16.99 -9.66
N VAL A 55 11.24 -17.34 -8.94
CA VAL A 55 10.15 -18.21 -9.44
C VAL A 55 9.55 -17.62 -10.73
N ARG A 56 9.60 -16.29 -10.85
CA ARG A 56 9.12 -15.52 -12.00
C ARG A 56 10.05 -15.58 -13.22
N TYR A 57 11.29 -16.06 -13.06
CA TYR A 57 12.24 -16.24 -14.16
C TYR A 57 11.71 -17.15 -15.26
N ARG A 58 10.79 -18.07 -14.95
CA ARG A 58 10.16 -18.96 -15.95
C ARG A 58 9.18 -18.26 -16.88
N PHE A 59 8.67 -17.11 -16.49
CA PHE A 59 7.67 -16.33 -17.24
C PHE A 59 8.28 -15.11 -17.95
N VAL A 60 9.58 -14.91 -17.80
CA VAL A 60 10.30 -13.75 -18.31
C VAL A 60 11.39 -14.22 -19.27
N GLU A 61 11.50 -13.57 -20.42
CA GLU A 61 12.66 -13.76 -21.30
C GLU A 61 13.93 -13.24 -20.60
N PRO A 62 14.91 -14.11 -20.24
CA PRO A 62 16.06 -13.73 -19.41
C PRO A 62 16.93 -12.62 -19.99
N GLU A 63 16.86 -12.44 -21.30
CA GLU A 63 17.65 -11.46 -22.06
C GLU A 63 16.93 -10.11 -22.20
N LYS A 64 15.64 -10.04 -21.86
CA LYS A 64 14.87 -8.80 -21.90
C LYS A 64 14.81 -8.18 -20.50
N PRO A 65 15.22 -6.91 -20.35
CA PRO A 65 15.13 -6.23 -19.08
C PRO A 65 13.68 -5.98 -18.68
N ASN A 66 13.33 -6.40 -17.47
CA ASN A 66 12.03 -6.11 -16.89
C ASN A 66 12.04 -4.79 -16.15
N LEU A 67 10.86 -4.17 -16.14
CA LEU A 67 10.57 -3.02 -15.31
C LEU A 67 9.84 -3.51 -14.06
N THR A 68 10.38 -3.19 -12.89
CA THR A 68 9.81 -3.55 -11.59
C THR A 68 9.56 -2.30 -10.75
N PHE A 69 8.57 -2.37 -9.87
CA PHE A 69 8.33 -1.34 -8.89
C PHE A 69 9.33 -1.48 -7.72
N CYS A 70 10.24 -0.52 -7.59
CA CYS A 70 11.25 -0.50 -6.53
C CYS A 70 10.69 0.14 -5.26
N PHE A 71 10.16 -0.69 -4.37
CA PHE A 71 9.63 -0.26 -3.08
C PHE A 71 10.67 0.44 -2.17
N ASP A 72 11.97 0.18 -2.34
CA ASP A 72 13.05 0.90 -1.63
C ASP A 72 13.04 2.42 -1.90
N LEU A 73 12.42 2.83 -3.00
CA LEU A 73 12.28 4.22 -3.41
C LEU A 73 11.01 4.87 -2.87
N LEU A 74 10.07 4.08 -2.34
CA LEU A 74 9.01 4.53 -1.44
C LEU A 74 9.65 4.87 -0.09
N LYS A 75 10.51 5.89 -0.06
CA LYS A 75 10.99 6.43 1.20
C LYS A 75 9.79 7.00 1.93
N ALA A 76 9.25 6.25 2.90
CA ALA A 76 8.46 6.82 3.96
C ALA A 76 9.34 7.92 4.57
N GLN A 77 9.00 9.19 4.32
CA GLN A 77 9.67 10.28 5.01
C GLN A 77 9.24 10.16 6.46
N ALA A 78 10.01 9.41 7.25
CA ALA A 78 9.88 9.35 8.70
C ALA A 78 10.20 10.75 9.22
N HIS A 79 9.19 11.62 9.21
CA HIS A 79 9.33 13.00 9.59
C HIS A 79 8.89 13.13 11.04
N SER A 80 9.85 13.04 11.97
CA SER A 80 9.58 13.33 13.37
C SER A 80 9.18 14.80 13.53
N PRO A 81 8.09 15.14 14.27
CA PRO A 81 7.78 16.52 14.62
C PRO A 81 8.96 17.26 15.27
N LEU A 82 9.89 16.51 15.89
CA LEU A 82 11.12 17.03 16.49
C LEU A 82 12.03 17.77 15.49
N PHE A 83 11.93 17.51 14.18
CA PHE A 83 12.66 18.26 13.16
C PHE A 83 12.35 19.76 13.16
N PHE A 84 11.18 20.16 13.68
CA PHE A 84 10.68 21.54 13.63
C PHE A 84 10.64 22.26 14.98
N VAL A 85 11.05 21.60 16.08
CA VAL A 85 10.92 22.19 17.43
C VAL A 85 12.05 23.19 17.72
N ASN A 86 13.30 22.73 17.72
CA ASN A 86 14.50 23.55 17.91
C ASN A 86 15.74 22.81 17.38
N TYR A 87 16.92 23.42 17.48
CA TYR A 87 18.17 22.85 16.98
C TYR A 87 18.52 21.49 17.65
N GLU A 88 18.32 21.36 18.95
CA GLU A 88 18.65 20.12 19.69
C GLU A 88 17.71 18.97 19.32
N ALA A 89 16.41 19.23 19.28
CA ALA A 89 15.40 18.27 18.84
C ALA A 89 15.64 17.83 17.39
N ARG A 90 15.99 18.79 16.51
CA ARG A 90 16.32 18.51 15.12
C ARG A 90 17.58 17.66 14.99
N SER A 91 18.62 17.95 15.79
CA SER A 91 19.86 17.17 15.79
C SER A 91 19.63 15.74 16.25
N ALA A 92 18.82 15.53 17.31
CA ALA A 92 18.45 14.21 17.78
C ALA A 92 17.62 13.44 16.74
N ALA A 93 16.66 14.10 16.09
CA ALA A 93 15.84 13.52 15.02
C ALA A 93 16.66 13.14 13.78
N LEU A 94 17.63 13.97 13.37
CA LEU A 94 18.53 13.67 12.26
C LEU A 94 19.41 12.46 12.57
N ALA A 95 20.02 12.41 13.77
CA ALA A 95 20.84 11.29 14.19
C ALA A 95 20.05 9.97 14.18
N TRP A 96 18.85 9.97 14.77
CA TRP A 96 17.95 8.82 14.73
C TRP A 96 17.56 8.43 13.30
N TYR A 97 17.19 9.40 12.46
CA TYR A 97 16.83 9.14 11.06
C TYR A 97 17.99 8.47 10.30
N HIS A 98 19.23 8.95 10.49
CA HIS A 98 20.40 8.35 9.88
C HIS A 98 20.64 6.92 10.39
N GLU A 99 20.50 6.68 11.70
CA GLU A 99 20.61 5.33 12.27
C GLU A 99 19.55 4.37 11.72
N GLN A 100 18.30 4.81 11.55
CA GLN A 100 17.24 3.97 10.99
C GLN A 100 17.46 3.67 9.51
N ASN A 101 17.85 4.66 8.71
CA ASN A 101 18.09 4.47 7.27
C ASN A 101 19.42 3.77 6.95
N SER A 102 20.38 3.74 7.89
CA SER A 102 21.62 2.97 7.75
C SER A 102 21.43 1.47 7.94
N LYS A 103 20.31 1.05 8.54
CA LYS A 103 19.92 -0.36 8.59
C LYS A 103 19.20 -0.64 7.27
N GLU A 104 19.89 -1.29 6.33
CA GLU A 104 19.51 -1.62 4.93
C GLU A 104 18.21 -2.42 4.73
N LYS A 105 17.24 -2.35 5.65
CA LYS A 105 15.93 -2.94 5.44
C LYS A 105 15.08 -1.95 4.67
N SER A 106 14.56 -2.41 3.53
CA SER A 106 13.52 -1.69 2.79
C SER A 106 12.44 -1.22 3.76
N PRO A 107 11.99 0.04 3.68
CA PRO A 107 10.88 0.49 4.52
C PRO A 107 9.58 -0.25 4.18
N PHE A 108 9.49 -0.85 2.99
CA PHE A 108 8.32 -1.58 2.54
C PHE A 108 8.49 -3.08 2.81
N ASP A 109 7.52 -3.64 3.54
CA ASP A 109 7.38 -5.07 3.69
C ASP A 109 6.52 -5.61 2.54
N PRO A 110 7.01 -6.46 1.63
CA PRO A 110 6.19 -7.01 0.56
C PRO A 110 5.05 -7.91 1.05
N GLU A 111 5.13 -8.42 2.29
CA GLU A 111 4.10 -9.27 2.88
C GLU A 111 2.90 -8.44 3.37
N TYR A 112 3.15 -7.26 3.97
CA TYR A 112 2.14 -6.41 4.63
C TYR A 112 2.01 -5.00 4.04
N GLY A 113 2.81 -4.69 3.03
CA GLY A 113 2.86 -3.37 2.41
C GLY A 113 1.78 -3.22 1.37
N VAL A 114 1.01 -2.14 1.48
CA VAL A 114 -0.07 -1.81 0.55
C VAL A 114 0.24 -0.48 -0.12
N LEU A 115 0.24 -0.47 -1.45
CA LEU A 115 0.51 0.74 -2.23
C LEU A 115 -0.77 1.57 -2.38
N PHE A 116 -0.86 2.70 -1.68
CA PHE A 116 -1.96 3.64 -1.82
C PHE A 116 -1.79 4.49 -3.07
N ILE A 117 -2.80 4.52 -3.95
CA ILE A 117 -2.79 5.32 -5.17
C ILE A 117 -3.97 6.28 -5.12
N ASP A 118 -3.66 7.57 -4.96
CA ASP A 118 -4.67 8.62 -5.01
C ASP A 118 -5.18 8.84 -6.46
N GLN A 119 -6.43 9.30 -6.59
CA GLN A 119 -7.05 9.61 -7.88
C GLN A 119 -6.19 10.56 -8.72
N SER A 120 -5.56 11.56 -8.10
CA SER A 120 -4.71 12.52 -8.80
C SER A 120 -3.44 11.89 -9.40
N SER A 121 -2.97 10.79 -8.81
CA SER A 121 -1.74 10.10 -9.18
C SER A 121 -1.97 8.84 -10.02
N TRP A 122 -3.23 8.41 -10.18
CA TRP A 122 -3.61 7.21 -10.94
C TRP A 122 -3.05 7.20 -12.37
N ARG A 123 -3.23 8.31 -13.08
CA ARG A 123 -2.75 8.44 -14.46
C ARG A 123 -1.22 8.34 -14.54
N ASP A 124 -0.52 8.95 -13.60
CA ASP A 124 0.93 8.86 -13.53
C ASP A 124 1.38 7.42 -13.24
N PHE A 125 0.71 6.73 -12.33
CA PHE A 125 0.99 5.34 -11.99
C PHE A 125 0.90 4.41 -13.21
N LEU A 126 -0.15 4.52 -14.01
CA LEU A 126 -0.32 3.71 -15.22
C LEU A 126 0.62 4.09 -16.37
N GLN A 127 0.95 5.39 -16.49
CA GLN A 127 1.71 5.90 -17.61
C GLN A 127 3.22 5.78 -17.40
N GLU A 128 3.71 5.94 -16.18
CA GLU A 128 5.13 5.86 -15.85
C GLU A 128 5.80 4.59 -16.38
N PRO A 129 5.28 3.37 -16.17
CA PRO A 129 5.97 2.18 -16.65
C PRO A 129 5.98 2.11 -18.20
N LYS A 130 4.93 2.61 -18.86
CA LYS A 130 4.87 2.71 -20.33
C LYS A 130 5.92 3.70 -20.86
N ASP A 131 6.08 4.84 -20.19
CA ASP A 131 7.09 5.83 -20.55
C ASP A 131 8.50 5.32 -20.32
N ARG A 132 8.75 4.64 -19.19
CA ARG A 132 10.06 4.03 -18.89
C ARG A 132 10.44 2.96 -19.91
N ILE A 133 9.49 2.15 -20.36
CA ILE A 133 9.74 1.16 -21.41
C ILE A 133 10.19 1.83 -22.71
N ARG A 134 9.50 2.90 -23.11
CA ARG A 134 9.86 3.69 -24.31
C ARG A 134 11.22 4.39 -24.15
N GLU A 135 11.48 5.02 -23.00
CA GLU A 135 12.72 5.73 -22.71
C GLU A 135 13.95 4.81 -22.75
N LEU A 136 13.80 3.60 -22.22
CA LEU A 136 14.90 2.63 -22.12
C LEU A 136 15.07 1.80 -23.40
N ASP A 137 14.20 1.99 -24.39
CA ASP A 137 14.12 1.19 -25.62
C ASP A 137 14.11 -0.32 -25.33
N ILE A 138 13.34 -0.70 -24.30
CA ILE A 138 13.24 -2.07 -23.84
C ILE A 138 11.98 -2.71 -24.41
N MET A 139 12.10 -3.90 -24.99
CA MET A 139 10.95 -4.72 -25.41
C MET A 139 10.41 -5.58 -24.24
N GLY A 140 10.67 -5.14 -23.01
CA GLY A 140 10.45 -5.89 -21.78
C GLY A 140 9.01 -5.82 -21.27
N TRP A 141 8.68 -6.76 -20.39
CA TRP A 141 7.39 -6.83 -19.71
C TRP A 141 7.41 -5.96 -18.44
N GLN A 142 6.24 -5.46 -18.06
CA GLN A 142 6.04 -4.85 -16.74
C GLN A 142 5.80 -5.99 -15.75
N ASP A 143 6.67 -6.13 -14.76
CA ASP A 143 6.41 -6.98 -13.60
C ASP A 143 6.13 -6.03 -12.44
N PRO A 144 4.86 -5.68 -12.18
CA PRO A 144 4.56 -4.71 -11.16
C PRO A 144 5.07 -5.14 -9.79
N ASN A 145 5.27 -6.44 -9.53
CA ASN A 145 5.62 -6.99 -8.22
C ASN A 145 4.81 -6.38 -7.05
N ILE A 146 3.66 -5.77 -7.38
CA ILE A 146 2.70 -5.11 -6.52
C ILE A 146 1.51 -6.05 -6.51
N GLN A 147 1.20 -6.60 -5.34
CA GLN A 147 0.08 -7.51 -5.14
C GLN A 147 -1.06 -6.84 -4.36
N ARG A 148 -0.77 -5.73 -3.68
CA ARG A 148 -1.70 -5.04 -2.80
C ARG A 148 -1.70 -3.56 -3.15
N ILE A 149 -2.84 -3.07 -3.63
CA ILE A 149 -3.07 -1.64 -3.82
C ILE A 149 -4.23 -1.18 -2.95
N ALA A 150 -4.20 0.08 -2.57
CA ALA A 150 -5.31 0.74 -1.90
C ALA A 150 -5.74 1.96 -2.69
N VAL A 151 -7.06 2.14 -2.75
CA VAL A 151 -7.69 3.30 -3.35
C VAL A 151 -8.82 3.81 -2.46
N THR A 152 -9.29 5.03 -2.68
CA THR A 152 -10.47 5.55 -1.98
C THR A 152 -11.76 4.99 -2.58
N ASP A 153 -12.79 4.84 -1.76
CA ASP A 153 -14.15 4.51 -2.20
C ASP A 153 -14.67 5.48 -3.26
N ASP A 154 -14.58 6.80 -3.04
CA ASP A 154 -14.98 7.82 -4.03
C ASP A 154 -14.31 7.61 -5.40
N PHE A 155 -13.04 7.20 -5.42
CA PHE A 155 -12.31 6.94 -6.66
C PHE A 155 -12.75 5.63 -7.32
N PHE A 156 -12.92 4.57 -6.52
CA PHE A 156 -13.36 3.27 -7.01
C PHE A 156 -14.80 3.31 -7.56
N LEU A 157 -15.71 4.00 -6.85
CA LEU A 157 -17.11 4.13 -7.23
C LEU A 157 -17.34 5.12 -8.38
N GLY A 158 -16.51 6.16 -8.46
CA GLY A 158 -16.71 7.27 -9.38
C GLY A 158 -16.24 7.03 -10.81
N ASN A 159 -15.54 5.93 -11.11
CA ASN A 159 -14.86 5.76 -12.39
C ASN A 159 -14.81 4.30 -12.87
N THR A 160 -15.68 3.93 -13.81
CA THR A 160 -15.68 2.59 -14.44
C THR A 160 -14.42 2.33 -15.28
N GLU A 161 -13.78 3.38 -15.84
CA GLU A 161 -12.50 3.25 -16.54
C GLU A 161 -11.39 2.79 -15.58
N THR A 162 -11.44 3.17 -14.31
CA THR A 162 -10.47 2.76 -13.29
C THR A 162 -10.47 1.25 -13.07
N VAL A 163 -11.63 0.60 -13.12
CA VAL A 163 -11.75 -0.85 -12.99
C VAL A 163 -11.03 -1.54 -14.15
N GLN A 164 -11.25 -1.10 -15.39
CA GLN A 164 -10.57 -1.69 -16.55
C GLN A 164 -9.07 -1.42 -16.52
N ASP A 165 -8.64 -0.22 -16.13
CA ASP A 165 -7.23 0.10 -15.96
C ASP A 165 -6.53 -0.81 -14.93
N ILE A 166 -7.20 -1.11 -13.81
CA ILE A 166 -6.70 -2.06 -12.80
C ILE A 166 -6.51 -3.44 -13.44
N LEU A 167 -7.54 -3.94 -14.13
CA LEU A 167 -7.48 -5.26 -14.76
C LEU A 167 -6.36 -5.34 -15.80
N ASP A 168 -6.25 -4.35 -16.69
CA ASP A 168 -5.21 -4.30 -17.73
C ASP A 168 -3.79 -4.20 -17.16
N PHE A 169 -3.65 -3.61 -15.97
CA PHE A 169 -2.36 -3.41 -15.34
C PHE A 169 -1.85 -4.64 -14.58
N PHE A 170 -2.76 -5.36 -13.91
CA PHE A 170 -2.40 -6.45 -13.02
C PHE A 170 -2.59 -7.84 -13.62
N ASP A 171 -3.31 -8.00 -14.73
CA ASP A 171 -3.42 -9.27 -15.46
C ASP A 171 -2.03 -9.81 -15.88
N PRO A 172 -1.62 -11.05 -15.51
CA PRO A 172 -2.39 -12.15 -14.91
C PRO A 172 -2.13 -12.40 -13.41
N TRP A 173 -1.59 -11.43 -12.68
CA TRP A 173 -1.13 -11.60 -11.31
C TRP A 173 -2.26 -11.52 -10.28
N PRO A 174 -2.21 -12.34 -9.20
CA PRO A 174 -3.13 -12.21 -8.08
C PRO A 174 -3.05 -10.81 -7.47
N MET A 175 -4.20 -10.19 -7.22
CA MET A 175 -4.27 -8.84 -6.65
C MET A 175 -5.29 -8.75 -5.52
N ILE A 176 -4.89 -8.07 -4.44
CA ILE A 176 -5.76 -7.60 -3.37
C ILE A 176 -5.96 -6.09 -3.53
N LEU A 177 -7.22 -5.68 -3.70
CA LEU A 177 -7.63 -4.29 -3.80
C LEU A 177 -8.26 -3.84 -2.48
N TYR A 178 -7.57 -2.97 -1.75
CA TYR A 178 -8.14 -2.30 -0.59
C TYR A 178 -8.97 -1.09 -1.03
N VAL A 179 -10.23 -1.03 -0.62
CA VAL A 179 -11.12 0.11 -0.86
C VAL A 179 -11.32 0.84 0.47
N ILE A 180 -10.67 1.99 0.61
CA ILE A 180 -10.69 2.78 1.84
C ILE A 180 -11.98 3.59 1.89
N ALA A 181 -12.88 3.17 2.78
CA ALA A 181 -14.17 3.80 3.03
C ALA A 181 -14.02 5.11 3.81
N ASN A 182 -14.82 6.12 3.45
CA ASN A 182 -14.83 7.45 4.08
C ASN A 182 -13.43 8.08 4.16
N ALA A 183 -12.59 7.78 3.17
CA ALA A 183 -11.30 8.42 3.03
C ALA A 183 -11.51 9.95 2.99
N GLN A 184 -10.95 10.68 3.97
CA GLN A 184 -10.98 12.14 3.92
C GLN A 184 -10.40 12.60 2.58
N LYS A 185 -11.16 13.40 1.83
CA LYS A 185 -10.70 13.96 0.55
C LYS A 185 -9.37 14.66 0.76
N GLY A 186 -8.35 14.21 0.03
CA GLY A 186 -7.01 14.72 0.18
C GLY A 186 -6.15 14.00 1.21
N LEU A 187 -6.54 12.80 1.67
CA LEU A 187 -5.62 11.84 2.27
C LEU A 187 -4.33 11.80 1.45
N PHE A 188 -3.20 12.09 2.09
CA PHE A 188 -1.86 12.20 1.48
C PHE A 188 -1.61 13.36 0.50
N THR A 189 -2.58 14.25 0.25
CA THR A 189 -2.37 15.46 -0.59
C THR A 189 -1.65 16.58 0.17
N ASN A 190 -1.75 16.57 1.50
CA ASN A 190 -0.97 17.47 2.33
C ASN A 190 0.45 16.88 2.49
N PRO A 191 1.52 17.59 2.09
CA PRO A 191 2.88 17.12 2.29
C PRO A 191 3.19 16.80 3.75
N LYS A 192 2.48 17.44 4.69
CA LYS A 192 2.60 17.18 6.13
C LYS A 192 1.97 15.86 6.58
N GLU A 193 1.07 15.27 5.79
CA GLU A 193 0.35 14.02 6.08
C GLU A 193 0.95 12.81 5.36
N LEU A 194 1.78 13.03 4.33
CA LEU A 194 2.72 12.04 3.78
C LEU A 194 3.74 11.52 4.81
N HIS A 195 3.77 12.12 5.98
CA HIS A 195 4.65 11.81 7.10
C HIS A 195 4.05 10.85 8.12
N CYS A 196 2.74 10.61 8.06
CA CYS A 196 2.06 9.72 9.00
C CYS A 196 2.09 8.30 8.46
N ARG A 197 2.34 7.33 9.35
CA ARG A 197 2.13 5.93 9.03
C ARG A 197 0.65 5.66 9.20
N TRP A 198 0.01 5.25 8.12
CA TRP A 198 -1.40 4.88 8.14
C TRP A 198 -1.47 3.37 8.20
N GLN A 199 -2.11 2.88 9.25
CA GLN A 199 -2.44 1.47 9.34
C GLN A 199 -3.78 1.26 8.66
N ILE A 200 -3.83 0.25 7.79
CA ILE A 200 -5.10 -0.29 7.35
C ILE A 200 -5.61 -1.11 8.51
N HIS A 201 -6.75 -0.70 9.02
CA HIS A 201 -7.57 -1.59 9.82
C HIS A 201 -8.53 -2.24 8.84
N GLU A 202 -8.27 -3.52 8.55
CA GLU A 202 -9.32 -4.39 8.06
C GLU A 202 -10.44 -4.31 9.09
N PHE A 203 -11.66 -4.18 8.60
CA PHE A 203 -12.82 -4.21 9.49
C PHE A 203 -12.78 -5.51 10.28
N ASP A 204 -13.23 -5.43 11.54
CA ASP A 204 -13.33 -6.55 12.46
C ASP A 204 -13.70 -7.83 11.72
N TYR A 205 -12.89 -8.89 11.83
CA TYR A 205 -13.05 -10.15 11.08
C TYR A 205 -14.45 -10.77 11.29
N ASP A 206 -15.11 -10.41 12.39
CA ASP A 206 -16.46 -10.81 12.72
C ASP A 206 -17.56 -9.99 12.00
N LYS A 207 -17.23 -8.89 11.32
CA LYS A 207 -18.22 -7.93 10.77
C LYS A 207 -18.05 -7.52 9.33
N ARG A 208 -16.83 -7.41 8.77
CA ARG A 208 -16.70 -7.13 7.32
C ARG A 208 -15.57 -7.94 6.69
N ARG A 209 -15.99 -8.96 5.95
CA ARG A 209 -15.16 -9.98 5.30
C ARG A 209 -14.69 -9.53 3.91
N PRO A 210 -13.51 -9.98 3.44
CA PRO A 210 -13.09 -9.71 2.07
C PRO A 210 -14.08 -10.30 1.05
N LEU A 211 -14.28 -9.59 -0.05
CA LEU A 211 -15.02 -10.08 -1.20
C LEU A 211 -14.04 -10.81 -2.13
N VAL A 212 -14.20 -12.11 -2.25
CA VAL A 212 -13.33 -12.96 -3.08
C VAL A 212 -14.03 -13.27 -4.40
N TRP A 213 -13.32 -13.08 -5.50
CA TRP A 213 -13.82 -13.42 -6.82
C TRP A 213 -13.94 -14.94 -6.99
N HIS A 214 -15.13 -15.41 -7.34
CA HIS A 214 -15.39 -16.82 -7.61
C HIS A 214 -15.77 -17.02 -9.09
N GLN A 215 -14.82 -17.49 -9.89
CA GLN A 215 -14.97 -17.56 -11.34
C GLN A 215 -16.09 -18.51 -11.78
N GLU A 216 -16.25 -19.67 -11.13
CA GLU A 216 -17.25 -20.68 -11.53
C GLU A 216 -18.68 -20.16 -11.35
N GLU A 217 -18.90 -19.33 -10.34
CA GLU A 217 -20.21 -18.77 -10.01
C GLU A 217 -20.41 -17.35 -10.54
N VAL A 218 -19.37 -16.77 -11.15
CA VAL A 218 -19.38 -15.45 -11.78
C VAL A 218 -19.89 -14.36 -10.82
N LYS A 219 -19.45 -14.43 -9.56
CA LYS A 219 -19.83 -13.47 -8.51
C LYS A 219 -18.69 -13.27 -7.52
N PHE A 220 -18.81 -12.20 -6.74
CA PHE A 220 -18.05 -12.08 -5.51
C PHE A 220 -18.77 -12.84 -4.39
N ILE A 221 -18.00 -13.58 -3.59
CA ILE A 221 -18.49 -14.28 -2.41
C ILE A 221 -17.74 -13.71 -1.20
N SER A 222 -18.45 -13.51 -0.09
CA SER A 222 -17.80 -13.16 1.16
C SER A 222 -17.24 -14.45 1.81
N TRP A 223 -15.93 -14.65 1.76
CA TRP A 223 -15.27 -15.81 2.37
C TRP A 223 -14.66 -15.43 3.73
N GLY A 224 -14.62 -16.39 4.66
CA GLY A 224 -13.74 -16.31 5.84
C GLY A 224 -12.27 -16.46 5.41
N ARG A 225 -11.38 -15.61 5.97
CA ARG A 225 -9.93 -15.46 5.73
C ARG A 225 -9.47 -15.60 4.27
N GLY A 226 -9.05 -14.47 3.67
CA GLY A 226 -8.49 -14.42 2.30
C GLY A 226 -7.25 -15.31 2.09
N PHE A 227 -6.63 -15.21 0.91
CA PHE A 227 -5.56 -16.07 0.35
C PHE A 227 -4.40 -16.57 1.25
N ALA A 228 -4.25 -16.08 2.49
CA ALA A 228 -3.18 -16.48 3.40
C ALA A 228 -3.36 -17.87 4.06
N ASP A 229 -4.59 -18.39 4.19
CA ASP A 229 -4.86 -19.61 4.97
C ASP A 229 -5.71 -20.64 4.17
N ALA A 230 -5.48 -20.78 2.86
CA ALA A 230 -6.27 -21.65 1.98
C ALA A 230 -6.23 -23.17 2.29
N ASP A 231 -5.49 -23.60 3.33
CA ASP A 231 -5.32 -25.01 3.69
C ASP A 231 -6.17 -25.47 4.89
N ASP A 232 -6.91 -24.59 5.57
CA ASP A 232 -7.83 -24.99 6.64
C ASP A 232 -9.14 -24.19 6.57
N PHE A 233 -10.25 -24.86 6.92
CA PHE A 233 -11.63 -24.34 7.06
C PHE A 233 -12.56 -24.45 5.85
N LEU A 234 -13.12 -25.65 5.71
CA LEU A 234 -14.45 -25.88 5.14
C LEU A 234 -15.52 -25.59 6.21
N ASP A 235 -15.85 -24.32 6.45
CA ASP A 235 -17.14 -23.97 7.07
C ASP A 235 -18.00 -23.29 5.99
N GLU A 236 -18.97 -24.06 5.50
CA GLU A 236 -19.87 -23.82 4.36
C GLU A 236 -20.97 -22.77 4.65
N ASP A 237 -20.65 -21.65 5.30
CA ASP A 237 -21.63 -20.57 5.45
C ASP A 237 -21.38 -19.50 4.37
N GLU A 238 -21.93 -19.75 3.17
CA GLU A 238 -22.16 -18.68 2.18
C GLU A 238 -23.06 -17.62 2.82
N VAL A 239 -22.49 -16.46 3.16
CA VAL A 239 -23.26 -15.30 3.61
C VAL A 239 -23.52 -14.42 2.40
N GLU A 240 -24.80 -14.19 2.09
CA GLU A 240 -25.22 -13.17 1.11
C GLU A 240 -24.53 -11.85 1.45
N ILE A 241 -24.11 -11.11 0.42
CA ILE A 241 -23.45 -9.81 0.57
C ILE A 241 -24.31 -8.94 1.49
N GLU A 242 -23.82 -8.66 2.70
CA GLU A 242 -24.57 -7.88 3.70
C GLU A 242 -24.94 -6.50 3.14
N GLU A 243 -26.06 -5.91 3.59
CA GLU A 243 -26.54 -4.56 3.18
C GLU A 243 -25.42 -3.49 3.23
N GLU A 244 -24.42 -3.70 4.09
CA GLU A 244 -23.25 -2.83 4.24
C GLU A 244 -22.30 -2.80 3.03
N TYR A 245 -22.44 -3.72 2.06
CA TYR A 245 -21.66 -3.80 0.82
C TYR A 245 -22.43 -3.42 -0.43
N GLU A 246 -23.70 -3.02 -0.33
CA GLU A 246 -24.53 -2.59 -1.47
C GLU A 246 -23.83 -1.51 -2.32
N TYR A 247 -23.05 -0.64 -1.68
CA TYR A 247 -22.32 0.43 -2.39
C TYR A 247 -21.24 -0.11 -3.34
N LEU A 248 -20.73 -1.32 -3.14
CA LEU A 248 -19.77 -1.98 -4.02
C LEU A 248 -20.45 -2.74 -5.17
N GLU A 249 -21.78 -2.95 -5.14
CA GLU A 249 -22.48 -3.77 -6.14
C GLU A 249 -22.40 -3.21 -7.55
N CYS A 250 -22.64 -1.90 -7.75
CA CYS A 250 -22.62 -1.31 -9.10
C CYS A 250 -21.23 -1.39 -9.77
N PRO A 251 -20.12 -0.93 -9.13
CA PRO A 251 -18.78 -1.13 -9.68
C PRO A 251 -18.38 -2.60 -9.80
N SER A 252 -18.96 -3.49 -8.98
CA SER A 252 -18.67 -4.92 -9.06
C SER A 252 -19.15 -5.54 -10.38
N GLN A 253 -20.19 -5.03 -11.05
CA GLN A 253 -20.68 -5.64 -12.30
C GLN A 253 -19.68 -5.50 -13.46
N ASP A 254 -19.14 -4.30 -13.69
CA ASP A 254 -18.12 -4.07 -14.71
C ASP A 254 -16.82 -4.83 -14.38
N LEU A 255 -16.49 -4.91 -13.09
CA LEU A 255 -15.36 -5.68 -12.59
C LEU A 255 -15.56 -7.19 -12.81
N ILE A 256 -16.73 -7.74 -12.47
CA ILE A 256 -17.12 -9.15 -12.68
C ILE A 256 -17.01 -9.49 -14.17
N GLN A 257 -17.57 -8.66 -15.05
CA GLN A 257 -17.49 -8.86 -16.48
C GLN A 257 -16.02 -8.85 -16.96
N GLY A 258 -15.23 -7.89 -16.47
CA GLY A 258 -13.81 -7.78 -16.79
C GLY A 258 -12.99 -8.97 -16.32
N LEU A 259 -13.18 -9.41 -15.07
CA LEU A 259 -12.53 -10.57 -14.45
C LEU A 259 -12.87 -11.86 -15.20
N TYR A 260 -14.14 -12.08 -15.50
CA TYR A 260 -14.61 -13.24 -16.24
C TYR A 260 -14.04 -13.27 -17.66
N SER A 261 -14.09 -12.14 -18.38
CA SER A 261 -13.61 -12.04 -19.76
C SER A 261 -12.10 -12.28 -19.93
N ARG A 262 -11.32 -12.00 -18.87
CA ARG A 262 -9.87 -12.18 -18.83
C ARG A 262 -9.43 -13.48 -18.15
N GLU A 263 -10.40 -14.32 -17.75
CA GLU A 263 -10.14 -15.60 -17.04
C GLU A 263 -9.30 -15.43 -15.76
N ILE A 264 -9.45 -14.29 -15.08
CA ILE A 264 -8.71 -13.99 -13.84
C ILE A 264 -9.21 -14.94 -12.75
N GLN A 265 -8.26 -15.65 -12.12
CA GLN A 265 -8.56 -16.65 -11.10
C GLN A 265 -8.65 -16.04 -9.70
N ASN A 266 -7.77 -15.08 -9.40
CA ASN A 266 -7.51 -14.62 -8.04
C ASN A 266 -7.65 -13.10 -7.95
N PHE A 267 -8.71 -12.63 -7.31
CA PHE A 267 -8.95 -11.20 -7.06
C PHE A 267 -9.74 -11.03 -5.76
N GLU A 268 -9.28 -10.15 -4.89
CA GLU A 268 -9.98 -9.83 -3.64
C GLU A 268 -10.22 -8.33 -3.50
N ILE A 269 -11.39 -7.97 -2.98
CA ILE A 269 -11.69 -6.60 -2.54
C ILE A 269 -11.77 -6.60 -1.02
N HIS A 270 -10.95 -5.75 -0.41
CA HIS A 270 -10.88 -5.55 1.02
C HIS A 270 -11.41 -4.16 1.35
N PRO A 271 -12.68 -4.04 1.75
CA PRO A 271 -13.15 -2.81 2.37
C PRO A 271 -12.30 -2.52 3.61
N ALA A 272 -11.86 -1.28 3.73
CA ALA A 272 -10.92 -0.88 4.77
C ALA A 272 -11.24 0.51 5.30
N TRP A 273 -10.73 0.82 6.49
CA TRP A 273 -10.60 2.20 6.95
C TRP A 273 -9.18 2.44 7.46
N VAL A 274 -8.80 3.71 7.57
CA VAL A 274 -7.44 4.11 7.91
C VAL A 274 -7.45 4.94 9.18
N ASP A 275 -6.53 4.63 10.10
CA ASP A 275 -6.26 5.48 11.26
C ASP A 275 -4.86 6.09 11.18
N ARG A 276 -4.73 7.27 11.78
CA ARG A 276 -3.47 8.00 11.87
C ARG A 276 -2.76 7.63 13.16
N GLN A 277 -1.54 7.10 13.05
CA GLN A 277 -0.62 6.97 14.19
C GLN A 277 0.18 8.23 14.48
#